data_AF-A0A368TGC0-F1
#
_entry.id   AF-A0A368TGC0-F1
#
_cell.length_a   1.000
_cell.length_b   1.000
_cell.length_c   1.000
_cell.angle_alpha   90.00
_cell.angle_beta   90.00
_cell.angle_gamma   90.00
#
_symmetry.space_group_name_H-M   'P 1'
#
loop_
_entity.id
_entity.type
_entity.pdbx_description
1 polymer ?
#
loop_
_entity_poly.entity_id
_entity_poly.type
_entity_poly.pdbx_seq_one_letter_code
_entity_poly.pdbx_strand_id
1 'polypeptide(L)'
;MPLDKNQRGIDLLCEVVGRRIDVEKVFSDEIILKKLCVESGGHIRDFLRLVRYACRYSKGDEIDENAANRAISALSMEYDYRVKDADINKLVKVEKEKRLPSDMEYAHLPYHLLVLEYRTSEGEKWASVNPLVKRLSKFKEAYNGN
;
A
#
# COMPACT_ATOMS: atom_id res chain seq x y z
N MET A 1 -0.46 6.48 13.50
CA MET A 1 0.13 7.51 12.63
C MET A 1 0.22 6.97 11.20
N PRO A 2 -0.22 7.72 10.17
CA PRO A 2 -0.06 7.34 8.76
C PRO A 2 1.39 6.91 8.42
N LEU A 3 1.56 5.91 7.56
CA LEU A 3 2.87 5.31 7.28
C LEU A 3 3.87 6.32 6.71
N ASP A 4 3.42 7.24 5.85
CA ASP A 4 4.20 8.33 5.27
C ASP A 4 4.82 9.27 6.32
N LYS A 5 4.31 9.24 7.56
CA LYS A 5 4.86 10.00 8.68
C LYS A 5 5.77 9.16 9.59
N ASN A 6 5.89 7.84 9.35
CA ASN A 6 6.71 6.92 10.14
C ASN A 6 8.04 6.61 9.43
N GLN A 7 8.93 7.60 9.38
CA GLN A 7 10.22 7.48 8.68
C GLN A 7 11.03 6.27 9.16
N ARG A 8 11.12 6.06 10.47
CA ARG A 8 11.83 4.91 11.06
C ARG A 8 11.29 3.57 10.55
N GLY A 9 9.97 3.42 10.45
CA GLY A 9 9.35 2.20 9.93
C GLY A 9 9.63 1.98 8.44
N ILE A 10 9.60 3.05 7.65
CA ILE A 10 9.96 3.02 6.22
C ILE A 10 11.42 2.59 6.05
N ASP A 11 12.34 3.19 6.82
CA ASP A 11 13.76 2.89 6.73
C ASP A 11 14.05 1.42 7.06
N LEU A 12 13.44 0.89 8.12
CA LEU A 12 13.57 -0.54 8.50
C LEU A 12 13.05 -1.48 7.41
N LEU A 13 11.93 -1.16 6.77
CA LEU A 13 11.41 -1.96 5.65
C LEU A 13 12.33 -1.88 4.44
N CYS A 14 12.85 -0.69 4.11
CA CYS A 14 13.81 -0.51 3.02
C CYS A 14 15.11 -1.28 3.30
N GLU A 15 15.59 -1.33 4.54
CA GLU A 15 16.75 -2.14 4.93
C GLU A 15 16.52 -3.63 4.65
N VAL A 16 15.32 -4.15 4.90
CA VAL A 16 14.97 -5.56 4.58
C VAL A 16 15.10 -5.85 3.08
N VAL A 17 14.82 -4.88 2.22
CA VAL A 17 15.04 -4.99 0.77
C VAL A 17 16.53 -4.85 0.45
N GLY A 18 17.22 -3.88 1.05
CA GLY A 18 18.66 -3.65 0.86
C GLY A 18 19.55 -4.82 1.28
N ARG A 19 19.08 -5.68 2.19
CA ARG A 19 19.76 -6.95 2.51
C ARG A 19 19.72 -7.98 1.37
N ARG A 20 18.93 -7.77 0.32
CA ARG A 20 18.74 -8.70 -0.81
C ARG A 20 19.21 -8.14 -2.15
N ILE A 21 19.22 -6.82 -2.29
CA ILE A 21 19.61 -6.12 -3.52
C ILE A 21 20.46 -4.89 -3.19
N ASP A 22 21.38 -4.56 -4.10
CA ASP A 22 22.16 -3.32 -4.02
C ASP A 22 21.26 -2.15 -4.45
N VAL A 23 20.63 -1.48 -3.47
CA VAL A 23 19.58 -0.47 -3.72
C VAL A 23 20.10 0.67 -4.58
N GLU A 24 21.33 1.13 -4.33
CA GLU A 24 21.96 2.23 -5.06
C GLU A 24 22.24 1.89 -6.53
N LYS A 25 22.37 0.60 -6.88
CA LYS A 25 22.55 0.15 -8.27
C LYS A 25 21.26 -0.28 -8.95
N VAL A 26 20.23 -0.61 -8.16
CA VAL A 26 18.96 -1.13 -8.69
C VAL A 26 17.93 -0.04 -8.84
N PHE A 27 17.99 1.04 -8.07
CA PHE A 27 17.08 2.18 -8.17
C PHE A 27 17.83 3.42 -8.61
N SER A 28 17.25 4.19 -9.54
CA SER A 28 17.84 5.46 -9.97
C SER A 28 17.82 6.54 -8.88
N ASP A 29 16.98 6.36 -7.87
CA ASP A 29 16.85 7.21 -6.68
C ASP A 29 16.28 6.37 -5.51
N GLU A 30 16.86 6.50 -4.31
CA GLU A 30 16.38 5.82 -3.10
C GLU A 30 14.94 6.19 -2.71
N ILE A 31 14.48 7.38 -3.11
CA ILE A 31 13.10 7.85 -2.87
C ILE A 31 12.09 6.94 -3.55
N ILE A 32 12.45 6.29 -4.67
CA ILE A 32 11.58 5.37 -5.38
C ILE A 32 11.27 4.13 -4.53
N LEU A 33 12.27 3.58 -3.83
CA LEU A 33 12.06 2.45 -2.93
C LEU A 33 11.15 2.84 -1.75
N LYS A 34 11.37 4.03 -1.17
CA LYS A 34 10.53 4.59 -0.10
C LYS A 34 9.08 4.77 -0.57
N LYS A 35 8.88 5.25 -1.79
CA LYS A 35 7.55 5.37 -2.42
C LYS A 35 6.84 4.03 -2.55
N LEU A 36 7.52 2.99 -3.03
CA LEU A 36 6.95 1.63 -3.10
C LEU A 36 6.60 1.10 -1.70
N CYS A 37 7.41 1.41 -0.68
CA CYS A 37 7.11 1.07 0.72
C CYS A 37 5.83 1.76 1.20
N VAL A 38 5.69 3.07 0.96
CA VAL A 38 4.49 3.82 1.36
C VAL A 38 3.23 3.30 0.66
N GLU A 39 3.30 3.03 -0.65
CA GLU A 39 2.18 2.51 -1.44
C GLU A 39 1.77 1.09 -1.01
N SER A 40 2.70 0.29 -0.47
CA SER A 40 2.36 -1.01 0.12
C SER A 40 1.55 -0.93 1.42
N GLY A 41 1.41 0.27 2.02
CA GLY A 41 0.86 0.43 3.36
C GLY A 41 1.71 -0.23 4.45
N GLY A 42 2.99 -0.50 4.17
CA GLY A 42 3.92 -1.12 5.12
C GLY A 42 3.73 -2.63 5.23
N HIS A 43 2.89 -3.21 4.37
CA HIS A 43 2.69 -4.65 4.30
C HIS A 43 3.80 -5.29 3.47
N ILE A 44 4.67 -6.06 4.13
CA ILE A 44 5.90 -6.61 3.52
C ILE A 44 5.63 -7.42 2.24
N ARG A 45 4.50 -8.13 2.16
CA ARG A 45 4.16 -8.91 0.96
C ARG A 45 3.93 -7.98 -0.23
N ASP A 46 3.14 -6.93 -0.07
CA ASP A 46 2.85 -6.01 -1.18
C ASP A 46 4.05 -5.15 -1.50
N PHE A 47 4.88 -4.81 -0.50
CA PHE A 47 6.14 -4.12 -0.75
C PHE A 47 7.08 -4.94 -1.65
N LEU A 48 7.30 -6.21 -1.32
CA LEU A 48 8.14 -7.10 -2.15
C LEU A 48 7.55 -7.33 -3.54
N ARG A 49 6.22 -7.38 -3.66
CA ARG A 49 5.54 -7.48 -4.96
C ARG A 49 5.74 -6.22 -5.80
N LEU A 50 5.63 -5.05 -5.19
CA LEU A 50 5.87 -3.76 -5.84
C LEU A 50 7.31 -3.66 -6.34
N VAL A 51 8.30 -3.99 -5.51
CA VAL A 51 9.72 -4.03 -5.94
C VAL A 51 9.90 -4.97 -7.13
N ARG A 52 9.37 -6.20 -7.06
CA ARG A 52 9.45 -7.17 -8.16
C ARG A 52 8.77 -6.67 -9.45
N TYR A 53 7.62 -6.02 -9.33
CA TYR A 53 6.93 -5.45 -10.50
C TYR A 53 7.72 -4.29 -11.08
N ALA A 54 8.34 -3.47 -10.24
CA ALA A 54 9.18 -2.36 -10.68
C ALA A 54 10.42 -2.87 -11.44
N CYS A 55 11.08 -3.94 -10.97
CA CYS A 55 12.12 -4.63 -11.75
C CYS A 55 11.61 -5.08 -13.13
N ARG A 56 10.41 -5.68 -13.18
CA ARG A 56 9.82 -6.17 -14.44
C ARG A 56 9.46 -5.06 -15.42
N TYR A 57 9.05 -3.90 -14.93
CA TYR A 57 8.65 -2.76 -15.76
C TYR A 57 9.80 -1.82 -16.09
N SER A 58 10.99 -2.01 -15.49
CA SER A 58 12.17 -1.28 -15.90
C SER A 58 12.55 -1.65 -17.33
N LYS A 59 13.02 -0.65 -18.07
CA LYS A 59 13.52 -0.77 -19.44
C LYS A 59 15.04 -0.64 -19.52
N GLY A 60 15.69 -0.25 -18.43
CA GLY A 60 17.13 -0.07 -18.35
C GLY A 60 17.70 -0.87 -17.18
N ASP A 61 18.89 -0.49 -16.74
CA ASP A 61 19.60 -1.18 -15.65
C ASP A 61 19.06 -0.82 -14.26
N GLU A 62 18.39 0.33 -14.14
CA GLU A 62 17.83 0.85 -12.91
C GLU A 62 16.31 0.95 -12.96
N ILE A 63 15.66 0.85 -11.80
CA ILE A 63 14.25 1.13 -11.60
C ILE A 63 14.08 2.65 -11.48
N ASP A 64 13.38 3.22 -12.47
CA ASP A 64 13.01 4.64 -12.49
C ASP A 64 11.58 4.87 -11.96
N GLU A 65 11.19 6.14 -11.87
CA GLU A 65 9.84 6.56 -11.47
C GLU A 65 8.75 5.97 -12.37
N ASN A 66 9.01 5.80 -13.67
CA ASN A 66 8.04 5.22 -14.59
C ASN A 66 7.77 3.74 -14.27
N ALA A 67 8.83 2.96 -14.08
CA ALA A 67 8.74 1.56 -13.70
C ALA A 67 8.01 1.39 -12.35
N ALA A 68 8.32 2.24 -11.37
CA ALA A 68 7.64 2.26 -10.08
C ALA A 68 6.15 2.60 -10.20
N ASN A 69 5.78 3.63 -10.96
CA ASN A 69 4.39 3.99 -11.19
C ASN A 69 3.60 2.89 -11.90
N ARG A 70 4.24 2.19 -12.86
CA ARG A 70 3.64 1.02 -13.53
C ARG A 70 3.44 -0.14 -12.57
N ALA A 71 4.40 -0.40 -11.68
CA ALA A 71 4.28 -1.42 -10.64
C ALA A 71 3.10 -1.15 -9.69
N ILE A 72 2.99 0.09 -9.21
CA ILE A 72 1.90 0.54 -8.34
C ILE A 72 0.55 0.39 -9.06
N SER A 73 0.48 0.82 -10.32
CA SER A 73 -0.75 0.74 -11.11
C SER A 73 -1.17 -0.71 -11.35
N ALA A 74 -0.23 -1.58 -11.72
CA ALA A 74 -0.50 -3.00 -11.94
C ALA A 74 -1.01 -3.69 -10.67
N LEU A 75 -0.37 -3.45 -9.52
CA LEU A 75 -0.81 -4.04 -8.27
C LEU A 75 -2.16 -3.45 -7.81
N SER A 76 -2.39 -2.15 -7.98
CA SER A 76 -3.68 -1.50 -7.71
C SER A 76 -4.81 -2.09 -8.56
N MET A 77 -4.57 -2.38 -9.85
CA MET A 77 -5.55 -3.06 -10.69
C MET A 77 -5.90 -4.46 -10.18
N GLU A 78 -4.95 -5.21 -9.60
CA GLU A 78 -5.29 -6.47 -8.98
C GLU A 78 -6.19 -6.33 -7.74
N TYR A 79 -6.08 -5.21 -7.01
CA TYR A 79 -7.01 -4.88 -5.94
C TYR A 79 -8.37 -4.47 -6.49
N ASP A 80 -8.43 -3.81 -7.64
CA ASP A 80 -9.69 -3.43 -8.29
C ASP A 80 -10.61 -4.64 -8.50
N TYR A 81 -10.07 -5.75 -9.02
CA TYR A 81 -10.80 -7.01 -9.20
C TYR A 81 -11.28 -7.66 -7.90
N ARG A 82 -10.68 -7.31 -6.75
CA ARG A 82 -11.04 -7.85 -5.44
C ARG A 82 -12.07 -7.00 -4.71
N VAL A 83 -12.08 -5.69 -4.96
CA VAL A 83 -13.01 -4.76 -4.33
C VAL A 83 -14.38 -4.90 -5.00
N LYS A 84 -15.36 -5.40 -4.26
CA LYS A 84 -16.76 -5.47 -4.69
C LYS A 84 -17.45 -4.13 -4.46
N ASP A 85 -18.43 -3.79 -5.29
CA ASP A 85 -19.20 -2.54 -5.14
C ASP A 85 -19.88 -2.44 -3.77
N ALA A 86 -20.38 -3.58 -3.25
CA ALA A 86 -20.97 -3.68 -1.92
C ALA A 86 -20.01 -3.33 -0.77
N ASP A 87 -18.69 -3.34 -1.02
CA ASP A 87 -17.67 -3.02 -0.01
C ASP A 87 -17.26 -1.54 -0.03
N ILE A 88 -17.61 -0.77 -1.06
CA ILE A 88 -17.14 0.61 -1.22
C ILE A 88 -17.53 1.50 -0.04
N ASN A 89 -18.79 1.44 0.39
CA ASN A 89 -19.26 2.21 1.54
C ASN A 89 -18.57 1.78 2.85
N LYS A 90 -18.24 0.48 2.98
CA LYS A 90 -17.51 -0.04 4.14
C LYS A 90 -16.07 0.49 4.17
N LEU A 91 -15.40 0.49 3.02
CA LEU A 91 -14.05 1.03 2.87
C LEU A 91 -14.02 2.54 3.18
N VAL A 92 -14.97 3.31 2.65
CA VAL A 92 -15.08 4.75 2.95
C VAL A 92 -15.29 4.99 4.44
N LYS A 93 -16.17 4.22 5.08
CA LYS A 93 -16.40 4.30 6.53
C LYS A 93 -15.12 4.04 7.33
N VAL A 94 -14.42 2.94 7.03
CA VAL A 94 -13.14 2.61 7.68
C VAL A 94 -12.12 3.73 7.50
N GLU A 95 -12.03 4.30 6.29
CA GLU A 95 -11.05 5.35 6.01
C GLU A 95 -11.35 6.66 6.74
N LYS A 96 -12.63 7.03 6.88
CA LYS A 96 -13.08 8.23 7.61
C LYS A 96 -12.94 8.05 9.11
N GLU A 97 -13.37 6.91 9.65
CA GLU A 97 -13.36 6.62 11.09
C GLU A 97 -11.99 6.15 11.62
N LYS A 98 -11.07 5.79 10.72
CA LYS A 98 -9.77 5.18 11.06
C LYS A 98 -9.88 3.94 11.96
N ARG A 99 -11.00 3.22 11.83
CA ARG A 99 -11.34 2.07 12.67
C ARG A 99 -11.95 0.97 11.80
N LEU A 100 -11.57 -0.27 12.05
CA LEU A 100 -12.20 -1.44 11.45
C LEU A 100 -13.28 -1.96 12.41
N PRO A 101 -14.57 -1.96 12.02
CA PRO A 101 -15.62 -2.60 12.80
C PRO A 101 -15.39 -4.11 12.96
N SER A 102 -15.84 -4.66 14.10
CA SER A 102 -15.69 -6.09 14.42
C SER A 102 -16.78 -6.97 13.82
N ASP A 103 -17.78 -6.38 13.15
CA ASP A 103 -18.89 -7.09 12.54
C ASP A 103 -18.40 -8.04 11.45
N MET A 104 -19.03 -9.23 11.36
CA MET A 104 -18.63 -10.29 10.42
C MET A 104 -18.59 -9.82 8.96
N GLU A 105 -19.40 -8.82 8.61
CA GLU A 105 -19.46 -8.27 7.26
C GLU A 105 -18.23 -7.42 6.86
N TYR A 106 -17.34 -7.12 7.80
CA TYR A 106 -16.06 -6.43 7.57
C TYR A 106 -14.87 -7.39 7.60
N ALA A 107 -15.04 -8.63 8.08
CA ALA A 107 -13.95 -9.58 8.33
C ALA A 107 -13.14 -9.93 7.08
N HIS A 108 -13.76 -9.88 5.89
CA HIS A 108 -13.07 -10.16 4.63
C HIS A 108 -12.16 -9.00 4.17
N LEU A 109 -12.40 -7.78 4.64
CA LEU A 109 -11.60 -6.61 4.24
C LEU A 109 -10.12 -6.73 4.65
N PRO A 110 -9.76 -6.99 5.92
CA PRO A 110 -8.36 -7.21 6.30
C PRO A 110 -7.82 -8.53 5.76
N TYR A 111 -8.67 -9.57 5.65
CA TYR A 111 -8.26 -10.87 5.10
C TYR A 111 -7.75 -10.76 3.66
N HIS A 112 -8.39 -9.90 2.85
CA HIS A 112 -7.98 -9.61 1.47
C HIS A 112 -7.06 -8.38 1.35
N LEU A 113 -6.57 -7.85 2.47
CA LEU A 113 -5.70 -6.66 2.53
C LEU A 113 -6.33 -5.42 1.88
N LEU A 114 -7.67 -5.33 1.84
CA LEU A 114 -8.38 -4.14 1.40
C LEU A 114 -8.31 -3.04 2.47
N VAL A 115 -8.24 -3.46 3.73
CA VAL A 115 -7.98 -2.64 4.91
C VAL A 115 -6.74 -3.18 5.61
N LEU A 116 -5.91 -2.27 6.13
CA LEU A 116 -4.74 -2.59 6.93
C LEU A 116 -4.97 -2.09 8.35
N GLU A 117 -4.72 -2.96 9.33
CA GLU A 117 -4.73 -2.63 10.75
C GLU A 117 -3.32 -2.33 11.24
N TYR A 118 -3.21 -1.33 12.09
CA TYR A 118 -1.96 -0.83 12.65
C TYR A 118 -2.09 -0.70 14.17
N ARG A 119 -0.93 -0.61 14.83
CA ARG A 119 -0.85 -0.37 16.27
C ARG A 119 0.07 0.81 16.55
N THR A 120 -0.29 1.65 17.50
CA THR A 120 0.63 2.65 18.05
C THR A 120 1.62 1.99 19.00
N SER A 121 2.63 2.75 19.45
CA SER A 121 3.57 2.32 20.49
C SER A 121 2.87 1.98 21.81
N GLU A 122 1.74 2.62 22.09
CA GLU A 122 0.89 2.43 23.26
C GLU A 122 -0.08 1.24 23.10
N GLY A 123 -0.09 0.60 21.93
CA GLY A 123 -0.90 -0.58 21.64
C GLY A 123 -2.29 -0.28 21.07
N GLU A 124 -2.66 1.00 20.91
CA GLU A 124 -3.94 1.41 20.33
C GLU A 124 -4.05 0.97 18.87
N LYS A 125 -5.18 0.33 18.53
CA LYS A 125 -5.45 -0.12 17.16
C LYS A 125 -6.08 1.01 16.36
N TRP A 126 -5.62 1.16 15.13
CA TRP A 126 -6.30 1.97 14.12
C TRP A 126 -6.21 1.26 12.78
N ALA A 127 -7.10 1.60 11.85
CA ALA A 127 -7.16 0.98 10.53
C ALA A 127 -7.19 2.05 9.44
N SER A 128 -6.77 1.66 8.25
CA SER A 128 -6.90 2.48 7.05
C SER A 128 -7.09 1.58 5.85
N VAL A 129 -7.79 2.08 4.84
CA VAL A 129 -7.86 1.40 3.55
C VAL A 129 -6.45 1.25 2.99
N ASN A 130 -6.17 0.13 2.34
CA ASN A 130 -4.86 -0.09 1.70
C ASN A 130 -4.59 1.04 0.68
N PRO A 131 -3.41 1.68 0.67
CA PRO A 131 -3.12 2.77 -0.27
C PRO A 131 -3.42 2.40 -1.73
N LEU A 132 -3.12 1.16 -2.15
CA LEU A 132 -3.40 0.65 -3.50
C LEU A 132 -4.90 0.60 -3.82
N VAL A 133 -5.75 0.39 -2.81
CA VAL A 133 -7.23 0.46 -2.94
C VAL A 133 -7.69 1.92 -2.98
N LYS A 134 -7.06 2.83 -2.23
CA LYS A 134 -7.40 4.27 -2.28
C LYS A 134 -7.14 4.89 -3.65
N ARG A 135 -6.30 4.27 -4.48
CA ARG A 135 -6.01 4.74 -5.85
C ARG A 135 -7.15 4.50 -6.83
N LEU A 136 -8.04 3.55 -6.54
CA LEU A 136 -9.13 3.13 -7.42
C LEU A 136 -10.14 4.25 -7.61
N SER A 137 -10.62 4.46 -8.84
CA SER A 137 -11.61 5.51 -9.15
C SER A 137 -12.89 5.33 -8.35
N LYS A 138 -13.44 4.10 -8.29
CA LYS A 138 -14.64 3.78 -7.50
C LYS A 138 -14.52 4.12 -6.01
N PHE A 139 -13.32 4.01 -5.44
CA PHE A 139 -13.08 4.43 -4.06
C PHE A 139 -13.01 5.95 -3.95
N LYS A 140 -12.24 6.62 -4.82
CA LYS A 140 -12.08 8.08 -4.82
C LYS A 140 -13.40 8.81 -5.01
N GLU A 141 -14.22 8.35 -5.95
CA GLU A 141 -15.55 8.89 -6.23
C GLU A 141 -16.44 8.81 -4.99
N ALA A 142 -16.52 7.65 -4.34
CA ALA A 142 -17.34 7.46 -3.14
C ALA A 142 -16.78 8.19 -1.90
N TYR A 143 -15.46 8.34 -1.80
CA TYR A 143 -14.82 9.05 -0.69
C TYR A 143 -15.00 10.57 -0.77
N ASN A 144 -14.93 11.14 -1.99
CA ASN A 144 -15.05 12.58 -2.23
C ASN A 144 -16.50 13.04 -2.44
N GLY A 145 -17.39 12.15 -2.88
CA GLY A 145 -18.82 12.45 -3.11
C GLY A 145 -19.69 12.46 -1.85
N ASN A 146 -19.11 12.27 -0.67
CA ASN A 146 -19.78 12.27 0.64
C ASN A 146 -19.15 13.28 1.60
#